data_AF-A0A655XPR0-F1
#
_entry.id   AF-A0A655XPR0-F1
#
_cell.length_a   1.000
_cell.length_b   1.000
_cell.length_c   1.000
_cell.angle_alpha   90.00
_cell.angle_beta   90.00
_cell.angle_gamma   90.00
#
_symmetry.space_group_name_H-M   'P 1'
#
loop_
_entity.id
_entity.type
_entity.pdbx_description
1 polymer ?
#
loop_
_entity_poly.entity_id
_entity_poly.type
_entity_poly.pdbx_seq_one_letter_code
_entity_poly.pdbx_strand_id
1 'polypeptide(L)'
;MNRAHGFFLFLLSIPTAIISALTFEQQGGFIIGGWFVIALALSGMGAIKQFIKERNNQYGITTGVVVGFEVTVKYNRNIEEHFRKKKFLNPQVEYTWNGQVYTQSLLVTYDATLHRIVGKKLGEEVVLRVPLNEPQNARENTFISKYIYLIISVCAAFLSLLILFLLAF
;
A
#
# COMPACT_ATOMS: atom_id res chain seq x y z
N MET A 1 -10.71 5.87 -23.29
CA MET A 1 -11.50 5.11 -22.29
C MET A 1 -10.94 5.44 -20.90
N ASN A 2 -11.68 6.18 -20.08
CA ASN A 2 -11.17 6.70 -18.80
C ASN A 2 -10.85 5.56 -17.83
N ARG A 3 -9.63 5.53 -17.27
CA ARG A 3 -9.16 4.49 -16.31
C ARG A 3 -10.12 4.28 -15.13
N ALA A 4 -10.87 5.32 -14.75
CA ALA A 4 -11.85 5.26 -13.68
C ALA A 4 -13.09 4.38 -14.01
N HIS A 5 -13.48 4.25 -15.28
CA HIS A 5 -14.70 3.53 -15.65
C HIS A 5 -14.57 2.01 -15.46
N GLY A 6 -13.42 1.42 -15.81
CA GLY A 6 -13.20 -0.02 -15.64
C GLY A 6 -13.18 -0.46 -14.17
N PHE A 7 -12.57 0.34 -13.30
CA PHE A 7 -12.57 0.08 -11.85
C PHE A 7 -13.96 0.23 -11.23
N PHE A 8 -14.73 1.22 -11.69
CA PHE A 8 -16.09 1.44 -11.20
C PHE A 8 -17.03 0.29 -11.59
N LEU A 9 -16.92 -0.21 -12.82
CA LEU A 9 -17.65 -1.40 -13.27
C LEU A 9 -17.25 -2.65 -12.47
N PHE A 10 -15.97 -2.79 -12.13
CA PHE A 10 -15.51 -3.87 -11.26
C PHE A 10 -16.13 -3.77 -9.84
N LEU A 11 -16.19 -2.59 -9.24
CA LEU A 11 -16.84 -2.41 -7.93
C LEU A 11 -18.35 -2.72 -7.97
N LEU A 12 -19.03 -2.35 -9.05
CA LEU A 12 -20.44 -2.69 -9.27
C LEU A 12 -20.68 -4.20 -9.43
N SER A 13 -19.65 -5.00 -9.67
CA SER A 13 -19.76 -6.46 -9.73
C SER A 13 -19.71 -7.14 -8.35
N ILE A 14 -19.40 -6.41 -7.26
CA ILE A 14 -19.39 -6.98 -5.91
C ILE A 14 -20.78 -7.48 -5.49
N PRO A 15 -21.85 -6.67 -5.57
CA PRO A 15 -23.18 -7.11 -5.15
C PRO A 15 -23.69 -8.27 -6.02
N THR A 16 -23.41 -8.25 -7.32
CA THR A 16 -23.84 -9.33 -8.23
C THR A 16 -23.13 -10.63 -7.92
N ALA A 17 -21.83 -10.61 -7.59
CA ALA A 17 -21.10 -11.79 -7.15
C ALA A 17 -21.67 -12.36 -5.84
N ILE A 18 -22.00 -11.49 -4.87
CA ILE A 18 -22.60 -11.90 -3.58
C ILE A 18 -23.98 -12.55 -3.81
N ILE A 19 -24.87 -11.89 -4.55
CA ILE A 19 -26.21 -12.42 -4.84
C ILE A 19 -26.11 -13.76 -5.58
N SER A 20 -25.22 -13.86 -6.56
CA SER A 20 -25.02 -15.09 -7.33
C SER A 20 -24.53 -16.22 -6.43
N ALA A 21 -23.60 -15.93 -5.51
CA ALA A 21 -23.10 -16.93 -4.58
C ALA A 21 -24.13 -17.43 -3.57
N LEU A 22 -25.04 -16.55 -3.12
CA LEU A 22 -26.17 -16.94 -2.26
C LEU A 22 -27.22 -17.74 -3.04
N THR A 23 -27.46 -17.39 -4.32
CA THR A 23 -28.44 -18.09 -5.16
C THR A 23 -27.97 -19.50 -5.54
N PHE A 24 -26.67 -19.66 -5.82
CA PHE A 24 -26.07 -20.92 -6.23
C PHE A 24 -25.24 -21.54 -5.10
N GLU A 25 -25.90 -21.95 -4.02
CA GLU A 25 -25.24 -22.41 -2.78
C GLU A 25 -24.14 -23.47 -3.01
N GLN A 26 -24.36 -24.42 -3.93
CA GLN A 26 -23.38 -25.48 -4.24
C GLN A 26 -22.10 -24.96 -4.94
N GLN A 27 -22.18 -23.79 -5.60
CA GLN A 27 -21.07 -23.17 -6.33
C GLN A 27 -20.66 -21.81 -5.74
N GLY A 28 -21.28 -21.37 -4.64
CA GLY A 28 -21.09 -20.03 -4.08
C GLY A 28 -19.64 -19.74 -3.68
N GLY A 29 -18.94 -20.75 -3.17
CA GLY A 29 -17.50 -20.68 -2.88
C GLY A 29 -16.67 -20.38 -4.13
N PHE A 30 -16.94 -21.08 -5.24
CA PHE A 30 -16.25 -20.84 -6.52
C PHE A 30 -16.55 -19.45 -7.10
N ILE A 31 -17.79 -18.98 -6.97
CA ILE A 31 -18.20 -17.64 -7.46
C ILE A 31 -17.46 -16.55 -6.70
N ILE A 32 -17.48 -16.58 -5.36
CA ILE A 32 -16.80 -15.58 -4.53
C ILE A 32 -15.28 -15.69 -4.68
N GLY A 33 -14.74 -16.90 -4.59
CA GLY A 33 -13.30 -17.12 -4.69
C GLY A 33 -12.75 -16.75 -6.07
N GLY A 34 -13.47 -17.06 -7.15
CA GLY A 34 -13.15 -16.62 -8.50
C GLY A 34 -13.15 -15.10 -8.65
N TRP A 35 -14.12 -14.41 -8.04
CA TRP A 35 -14.15 -12.95 -8.02
C TRP A 35 -12.92 -12.36 -7.33
N PHE A 36 -12.52 -12.91 -6.16
CA PHE A 36 -11.30 -12.48 -5.46
C PHE A 36 -10.03 -12.75 -6.25
N VAL A 37 -9.94 -13.88 -6.96
CA VAL A 37 -8.82 -14.20 -7.86
C VAL A 37 -8.68 -13.14 -8.95
N ILE A 38 -9.79 -12.74 -9.58
CA ILE A 38 -9.79 -11.66 -10.57
C ILE A 38 -9.33 -10.33 -9.95
N ALA A 39 -9.83 -10.00 -8.75
CA ALA A 39 -9.45 -8.79 -8.02
C ALA A 39 -7.93 -8.74 -7.77
N LEU A 40 -7.36 -9.85 -7.29
CA LEU A 40 -5.93 -9.99 -7.00
C LEU A 40 -5.09 -9.94 -8.28
N ALA A 41 -5.54 -10.57 -9.36
CA ALA A 41 -4.87 -10.52 -10.64
C ALA A 41 -4.79 -9.08 -11.20
N LEU A 42 -5.88 -8.32 -11.13
CA LEU A 42 -5.92 -6.91 -11.54
C LEU A 42 -5.00 -6.05 -10.66
N SER A 43 -5.03 -6.25 -9.34
CA SER A 43 -4.14 -5.55 -8.39
C SER A 43 -2.67 -5.84 -8.67
N GLY A 44 -2.32 -7.13 -8.86
CA GLY A 44 -0.97 -7.56 -9.19
C GLY A 44 -0.48 -6.99 -10.52
N MET A 45 -1.33 -6.98 -11.55
CA MET A 45 -0.99 -6.39 -12.85
C MET A 45 -0.75 -4.87 -12.74
N GLY A 46 -1.58 -4.17 -11.95
CA GLY A 46 -1.38 -2.75 -11.64
C GLY A 46 -0.05 -2.49 -10.95
N ALA A 47 0.31 -3.32 -9.97
CA ALA A 47 1.59 -3.24 -9.26
C ALA A 47 2.78 -3.50 -10.20
N ILE A 48 2.73 -4.53 -11.06
CA ILE A 48 3.78 -4.80 -12.07
C ILE A 48 3.98 -3.59 -12.98
N LYS A 49 2.89 -3.00 -13.48
CA LYS A 49 2.96 -1.82 -14.35
C LYS A 49 3.67 -0.65 -13.67
N GLN A 50 3.36 -0.41 -12.40
CA GLN A 50 4.02 0.63 -11.62
C GLN A 50 5.50 0.30 -11.37
N PHE A 51 5.83 -0.96 -11.07
CA PHE A 51 7.21 -1.42 -10.94
C PHE A 51 8.03 -1.21 -12.22
N ILE A 52 7.46 -1.51 -13.39
CA ILE A 52 8.12 -1.27 -14.69
C ILE A 52 8.35 0.24 -14.90
N LYS A 53 7.34 1.08 -14.61
CA LYS A 53 7.50 2.55 -14.65
C LYS A 53 8.66 3.00 -13.76
N GLU A 54 8.71 2.51 -12.53
CA GLU A 54 9.76 2.87 -11.56
C GLU A 54 11.12 2.30 -11.93
N ARG A 55 11.22 1.11 -12.53
CA ARG A 55 12.50 0.59 -13.02
C ARG A 55 13.10 1.49 -14.11
N ASN A 56 12.26 2.01 -15.00
CA ASN A 56 12.71 2.81 -16.13
C ASN A 56 13.06 4.26 -15.76
N ASN A 57 12.68 4.71 -14.56
CA ASN A 57 13.02 6.04 -14.08
C ASN A 57 14.50 6.11 -13.68
N GLN A 58 15.10 7.29 -13.89
CA GLN A 58 16.40 7.63 -13.33
C GLN A 58 16.23 8.20 -11.91
N TYR A 59 17.20 7.90 -11.05
CA TYR A 59 17.15 8.28 -9.65
C TYR A 59 18.47 8.87 -9.20
N GLY A 60 18.37 9.88 -8.35
CA GLY A 60 19.47 10.36 -7.52
C GLY A 60 19.34 9.88 -6.08
N ILE A 61 20.43 10.05 -5.33
CA ILE A 61 20.48 9.79 -3.90
C ILE A 61 20.71 11.12 -3.20
N THR A 62 19.94 11.38 -2.15
CA THR A 62 20.13 12.54 -1.27
C THR A 62 19.91 12.12 0.18
N THR A 63 20.39 12.93 1.11
CA THR A 63 20.12 12.74 2.54
C THR A 63 19.04 13.74 2.95
N GLY A 64 18.00 13.24 3.61
CA GLY A 64 16.98 14.05 4.26
C GLY A 64 17.03 13.90 5.76
N VAL A 65 16.29 14.75 6.47
CA VAL A 65 16.19 14.73 7.94
C VAL A 65 14.72 14.59 8.34
N VAL A 66 14.44 13.76 9.35
CA VAL A 66 13.09 13.63 9.91
C VAL A 66 12.72 14.91 10.66
N VAL A 67 11.78 15.68 10.12
CA VAL A 67 11.35 16.98 10.66
C VAL A 67 10.06 16.89 11.47
N GLY A 68 9.26 15.85 11.27
CA GLY A 68 7.95 15.73 11.90
C GLY A 68 7.33 14.35 11.79
N PHE A 69 6.14 14.21 12.36
CA PHE A 69 5.30 13.03 12.20
C PHE A 69 3.87 13.44 11.88
N GLU A 70 3.32 12.83 10.84
CA GLU A 70 1.89 12.83 10.63
C GLU A 70 1.25 11.86 11.62
N VAL A 71 0.27 12.34 12.40
CA VAL A 71 -0.36 11.56 13.46
C VAL A 71 -1.77 11.17 13.06
N THR A 72 -2.01 9.88 12.83
CA THR A 72 -3.36 9.34 12.63
C THR A 72 -3.89 8.74 13.92
N VAL A 73 -5.11 9.13 14.32
CA VAL A 73 -5.77 8.59 15.50
C VAL A 73 -6.95 7.74 15.09
N LYS A 74 -6.95 6.46 15.49
CA LYS A 74 -8.11 5.58 15.36
C LYS A 74 -8.84 5.46 16.69
N TYR A 75 -10.15 5.66 16.65
CA TYR A 75 -11.05 5.44 17.77
C TYR A 75 -11.76 4.12 17.55
N ASN A 76 -11.60 3.18 18.48
CA ASN A 76 -12.42 1.98 18.49
C ASN A 76 -13.51 2.14 19.55
N ARG A 77 -14.77 1.93 19.16
CA ARG A 77 -15.92 1.91 20.07
C ARG A 77 -16.03 0.50 20.62
N ASN A 78 -15.64 0.32 21.88
CA ASN A 78 -16.06 -0.88 22.60
C ASN A 78 -17.52 -0.74 23.01
N ILE A 79 -18.22 -1.87 23.10
CA ILE A 79 -19.65 -1.97 23.47
C ILE A 79 -19.90 -1.40 24.89
N GLU A 80 -18.86 -1.31 25.72
CA GLU A 80 -18.86 -0.70 27.06
C GLU A 80 -18.12 0.65 27.07
N GLU A 81 -18.80 1.74 26.68
CA GLU A 81 -18.55 3.19 26.94
C GLU A 81 -17.12 3.80 26.92
N HIS A 82 -16.06 3.05 26.64
CA HIS A 82 -14.68 3.52 26.65
C HIS A 82 -14.11 3.52 25.23
N PHE A 83 -13.75 4.70 24.73
CA PHE A 83 -13.02 4.83 23.48
C PHE A 83 -11.56 4.41 23.68
N ARG A 84 -11.16 3.26 23.12
CA ARG A 84 -9.74 2.91 23.06
C ARG A 84 -9.10 3.70 21.92
N LYS A 85 -8.25 4.67 22.27
CA LYS A 85 -7.50 5.49 21.31
C LYS A 85 -6.21 4.78 20.89
N LYS A 86 -6.05 4.50 19.60
CA LYS A 86 -4.76 4.03 19.04
C LYS A 86 -4.16 5.12 18.15
N LYS A 87 -2.93 5.54 18.46
CA LYS A 87 -2.17 6.54 17.70
C LYS A 87 -1.19 5.85 16.75
N PHE A 88 -1.10 6.37 15.54
CA PHE A 88 -0.16 5.96 14.50
C PHE A 88 0.65 7.19 14.07
N LEU A 89 1.95 6.99 13.85
CA LEU A 89 2.95 8.02 13.57
C LEU A 89 3.60 7.66 12.23
N ASN A 90 3.49 8.57 11.25
CA ASN A 90 4.16 8.44 9.96
C ASN A 90 5.27 9.50 9.86
N PRO A 91 6.56 9.12 9.82
CA PRO A 91 7.65 10.10 9.77
C PRO A 91 7.63 10.94 8.48
N GLN A 92 7.86 12.24 8.64
CA GLN A 92 8.02 13.19 7.54
C GLN A 92 9.49 13.60 7.43
N VAL A 93 10.04 13.42 6.23
CA VAL A 93 11.44 13.71 5.94
C VAL A 93 11.51 14.92 5.02
N GLU A 94 12.32 15.89 5.42
CA GLU A 94 12.66 17.06 4.62
C GLU A 94 14.01 16.83 3.93
N TYR A 95 14.11 17.17 2.65
CA TYR A 95 15.33 17.03 1.86
C TYR A 95 15.41 18.11 0.79
N THR A 96 16.63 18.46 0.42
CA THR A 96 16.90 19.41 -0.65
C THR A 96 17.24 18.66 -1.94
N TRP A 97 16.58 19.03 -3.03
CA TRP A 97 16.82 18.50 -4.37
C TRP A 97 16.87 19.65 -5.38
N ASN A 98 17.97 19.77 -6.13
CA ASN A 98 18.21 20.85 -7.10
C ASN A 98 17.92 22.26 -6.55
N GLY A 99 18.31 22.52 -5.30
CA GLY A 99 18.12 23.82 -4.63
C GLY A 99 16.70 24.10 -4.12
N GLN A 100 15.77 23.15 -4.24
CA GLN A 100 14.43 23.23 -3.68
C GLN A 100 14.26 22.27 -2.51
N VAL A 101 13.50 22.70 -1.49
CA VAL A 101 13.19 21.89 -0.32
C VAL A 101 11.88 21.14 -0.56
N TYR A 102 11.90 19.84 -0.27
CA TYR A 102 10.76 18.94 -0.38
C TYR A 102 10.51 18.27 0.96
N THR A 103 9.23 18.03 1.27
CA THR A 103 8.81 17.25 2.44
C THR A 103 8.04 16.04 1.95
N GLN A 104 8.41 14.86 2.42
CA GLN A 104 7.77 13.62 2.03
C GLN A 104 7.61 12.67 3.20
N SER A 105 6.44 12.05 3.31
CA SER A 105 6.17 11.01 4.31
C SER A 105 6.81 9.69 3.90
N LEU A 106 7.35 8.95 4.87
CA LEU A 106 7.85 7.60 4.65
C LEU A 106 6.69 6.61 4.41
N LEU A 107 7.03 5.44 3.86
CA LEU A 107 6.04 4.37 3.61
C LEU A 107 5.61 3.67 4.91
N VAL A 108 6.46 3.70 5.94
CA VAL A 108 6.24 2.93 7.17
C VAL A 108 5.57 3.81 8.22
N THR A 109 4.35 3.42 8.59
CA THR A 109 3.62 4.01 9.71
C THR A 109 3.78 3.12 10.94
N TYR A 110 4.17 3.73 12.06
CA TYR A 110 4.37 3.06 13.33
C TYR A 110 3.16 3.26 14.23
N ASP A 111 2.77 2.27 15.03
CA ASP A 111 1.96 2.59 16.19
C ASP A 111 2.83 3.26 17.28
N ALA A 112 2.20 3.96 18.22
CA ALA A 112 2.94 4.72 19.24
C ALA A 112 3.90 3.86 20.08
N THR A 113 3.58 2.58 20.29
CA THR A 113 4.42 1.67 21.07
C THR A 113 5.62 1.21 20.26
N LEU A 114 5.39 0.75 19.01
CA LEU A 114 6.42 0.31 18.09
C LEU A 114 7.39 1.45 17.75
N HIS A 115 6.85 2.66 17.58
CA HIS A 115 7.64 3.87 17.32
C HIS A 115 8.70 4.13 18.41
N ARG A 116 8.36 3.90 19.68
CA ARG A 116 9.28 4.10 20.79
C ARG A 116 10.48 3.14 20.75
N ILE A 117 10.31 1.97 20.15
CA ILE A 117 11.30 0.88 20.16
C ILE A 117 12.16 0.94 18.89
N VAL A 118 11.52 1.06 17.72
CA VAL A 118 12.15 0.93 16.40
C VAL A 118 11.81 2.07 15.43
N GLY A 119 11.01 3.04 15.87
CA GLY A 119 10.62 4.18 15.05
C GLY A 119 11.78 5.15 14.80
N LYS A 120 11.67 5.87 13.69
CA LYS A 120 12.58 6.97 13.35
C LYS A 120 12.44 8.12 14.35
N LYS A 121 13.54 8.78 14.70
CA LYS A 121 13.53 9.91 15.64
C LYS A 121 13.57 11.25 14.90
N LEU A 122 13.11 12.32 15.56
CA LEU A 122 13.30 13.68 15.05
C LEU A 122 14.79 13.99 14.91
N GLY A 123 15.16 14.63 13.79
CA GLY A 123 16.54 14.93 13.47
C GLY A 123 17.34 13.74 12.95
N GLU A 124 16.74 12.55 12.83
CA GLU A 124 17.44 11.40 12.24
C GLU A 124 17.63 11.60 10.74
N GLU A 125 18.84 11.33 10.27
CA GLU A 125 19.16 11.34 8.84
C GLU A 125 18.62 10.09 8.15
N VAL A 126 18.01 10.29 6.98
CA VAL A 126 17.42 9.24 6.17
C VAL A 126 17.93 9.38 4.74
N VAL A 127 18.53 8.32 4.23
CA VAL A 127 18.98 8.28 2.84
C VAL A 127 17.77 8.06 1.94
N LEU A 128 17.52 9.01 1.05
CA LEU A 128 16.40 9.01 0.11
C LEU A 128 16.87 8.74 -1.31
N ARG A 129 16.02 8.05 -2.06
CA ARG A 129 16.09 7.85 -3.50
C ARG A 129 15.05 8.77 -4.14
N VAL A 130 15.51 9.72 -4.94
CA VAL A 130 14.66 10.76 -5.56
C VAL A 130 14.54 10.50 -7.07
N PRO A 131 13.33 10.36 -7.63
CA PRO A 131 13.13 10.29 -9.08
C PRO A 131 13.48 11.63 -9.73
N LEU A 132 14.30 11.63 -10.78
CA LEU A 132 14.75 12.88 -11.42
C LEU A 132 13.60 13.71 -12.01
N ASN A 133 12.58 13.03 -12.54
CA ASN A 133 11.45 13.68 -13.22
C ASN A 133 10.30 14.06 -12.27
N GLU A 134 10.26 13.47 -11.06
CA GLU A 134 9.16 13.63 -10.11
C GLU A 134 9.75 13.65 -8.68
N PRO A 135 10.48 14.72 -8.30
CA PRO A 135 11.18 14.78 -7.02
C PRO A 135 10.24 14.60 -5.81
N GLN A 136 9.00 15.06 -5.91
CA GLN A 136 7.95 14.89 -4.89
C GLN A 136 7.68 13.41 -4.52
N ASN A 137 8.05 12.46 -5.38
CA ASN A 137 7.84 11.03 -5.16
C ASN A 137 9.09 10.33 -4.58
N ALA A 138 9.93 11.06 -3.83
CA ALA A 138 11.07 10.48 -3.14
C ALA A 138 10.65 9.38 -2.15
N ARG A 139 11.53 8.40 -1.97
CA ARG A 139 11.34 7.31 -1.01
C ARG A 139 12.63 6.98 -0.30
N GLU A 140 12.52 6.35 0.85
CA GLU A 140 13.68 5.81 1.54
C GLU A 140 14.44 4.81 0.65
N ASN A 141 15.77 4.88 0.70
CA ASN A 141 16.65 4.01 -0.10
C ASN A 141 16.80 2.61 0.52
N THR A 142 15.70 1.98 0.92
CA THR A 142 15.65 0.62 1.48
C THR A 142 15.27 -0.42 0.43
N PHE A 143 15.63 -1.68 0.65
CA PHE A 143 15.26 -2.79 -0.24
C PHE A 143 13.74 -2.89 -0.42
N ILE A 144 13.00 -2.82 0.69
CA ILE A 144 11.54 -2.88 0.69
C ILE A 144 10.95 -1.75 -0.17
N SER A 145 11.42 -0.52 0.02
CA SER A 145 10.94 0.64 -0.76
C SER A 145 11.22 0.55 -2.25
N LYS A 146 12.35 -0.07 -2.64
CA LYS A 146 12.71 -0.29 -4.06
C LYS A 146 11.83 -1.34 -4.74
N TYR A 147 11.43 -2.38 -4.01
CA TYR A 147 10.74 -3.54 -4.57
C TYR A 147 9.29 -3.66 -4.09
N ILE A 148 8.71 -2.64 -3.44
CA ILE A 148 7.38 -2.72 -2.84
C ILE A 148 6.30 -3.18 -3.84
N TYR A 149 6.30 -2.64 -5.06
CA TYR A 149 5.34 -3.04 -6.09
C TYR A 149 5.57 -4.46 -6.63
N LEU A 150 6.83 -4.89 -6.69
CA LEU A 150 7.14 -6.27 -7.05
C LEU A 150 6.66 -7.23 -5.96
N ILE A 151 6.90 -6.90 -4.69
CA ILE A 151 6.44 -7.66 -3.53
C ILE A 151 4.91 -7.77 -3.54
N ILE A 152 4.19 -6.65 -3.74
CA ILE A 152 2.73 -6.65 -3.84
C ILE A 152 2.25 -7.59 -4.96
N SER A 153 2.91 -7.55 -6.13
CA SER A 153 2.56 -8.43 -7.25
C SER A 153 2.79 -9.91 -6.93
N VAL A 154 3.94 -10.25 -6.32
CA VAL A 154 4.26 -11.64 -5.93
C VAL A 154 3.28 -12.14 -4.88
N CYS A 155 2.97 -11.31 -3.86
CA CYS A 155 1.96 -11.64 -2.85
C CYS A 155 0.58 -11.83 -3.46
N ALA A 156 0.16 -10.98 -4.41
CA ALA A 156 -1.12 -11.12 -5.09
C ALA A 156 -1.22 -12.42 -5.90
N ALA A 157 -0.13 -12.78 -6.62
CA ALA A 157 -0.06 -14.04 -7.36
C ALA A 157 -0.12 -15.26 -6.43
N PHE A 158 0.65 -15.23 -5.32
CA PHE A 158 0.63 -16.29 -4.33
C PHE A 158 -0.75 -16.47 -3.69
N LEU A 159 -1.39 -15.36 -3.27
CA LEU A 159 -2.73 -15.40 -2.67
C LEU A 159 -3.77 -15.91 -3.68
N SER A 160 -3.65 -15.52 -4.95
CA SER A 160 -4.52 -16.01 -6.01
C SER A 160 -4.37 -17.52 -6.22
N LEU A 161 -3.14 -18.05 -6.22
CA LEU A 161 -2.91 -19.49 -6.32
C LEU A 161 -3.44 -20.24 -5.08
N LEU A 162 -3.27 -19.66 -3.89
CA LEU A 162 -3.78 -20.23 -2.65
C LEU A 162 -5.31 -20.34 -2.67
N ILE A 163 -6.02 -19.31 -3.15
CA ILE A 163 -7.48 -19.36 -3.29
C ILE A 163 -7.89 -20.46 -4.28
N LEU A 164 -7.23 -20.55 -5.44
CA LEU A 164 -7.54 -21.60 -6.41
C LEU A 164 -7.29 -23.00 -5.84
N PHE A 165 -6.21 -23.18 -5.09
CA PHE A 165 -5.93 -24.44 -4.40
C PHE A 165 -7.00 -24.78 -3.36
N LEU A 166 -7.42 -23.82 -2.55
CA LEU A 166 -8.48 -23.99 -1.55
C LEU A 166 -9.87 -24.24 -2.16
N LEU A 167 -10.11 -23.84 -3.40
CA LEU A 167 -11.36 -24.12 -4.11
C LEU A 167 -11.35 -25.49 -4.79
N ALA A 168 -10.17 -26.02 -5.12
CA ALA A 168 -10.03 -27.31 -5.81
C ALA A 168 -10.15 -28.52 -4.86
N PHE A 169 -10.09 -28.30 -3.55
CA PHE A 169 -10.20 -29.30 -2.49
C PHE A 169 -11.41 -29.01 -1.61
#